data_AF-A0A448PLJ6-F1
#
_entry.id   AF-A0A448PLJ6-F1
#
_cell.length_a   1.000
_cell.length_b   1.000
_cell.length_c   1.000
_cell.angle_alpha   90.00
_cell.angle_beta   90.00
_cell.angle_gamma   90.00
#
_symmetry.space_group_name_H-M   'P 1'
#
loop_
_entity.id
_entity.type
_entity.pdbx_description
1 polymer ?
#
loop_
_entity_poly.entity_id
_entity_poly.type
_entity_poly.pdbx_seq_one_letter_code
_entity_poly.pdbx_strand_id
1 'polypeptide(L)'
;MPESAFADTKAYGAKPVGNGPYRLVSWDHDSRIVLEPNPAYAGGRTVANQGITFKLYTSYDSVYNDLLADVLDITDSIPDAFLPTFREQLQGRAVNKPAAYFQGLAIDVTHEHWKMDEEGRARRAAICRAIDRNLICEKLYYGTRTPAKDFTAPTVEGWTAEVPGNEVLTYDPDEARRLWAQAEAISKF
;
A
#
# COMPACT_ATOMS: atom_id res chain seq x y z
N MET A 1 -17.21 -15.90 13.25
CA MET A 1 -18.38 -15.45 12.45
C MET A 1 -19.62 -16.07 13.07
N PRO A 2 -20.78 -15.39 13.08
CA PRO A 2 -22.02 -15.95 13.60
C PRO A 2 -22.45 -17.16 12.75
N GLU A 3 -23.16 -18.12 13.35
CA GLU A 3 -23.64 -19.32 12.63
C GLU A 3 -24.49 -18.99 11.41
N SER A 4 -25.29 -17.91 11.50
CA SER A 4 -26.11 -17.41 10.39
C SER A 4 -25.31 -17.03 9.14
N ALA A 5 -24.03 -16.70 9.28
CA ALA A 5 -23.16 -16.40 8.14
C ALA A 5 -22.98 -17.60 7.21
N PHE A 6 -22.99 -18.83 7.75
CA PHE A 6 -22.78 -20.05 6.96
C PHE A 6 -24.04 -20.52 6.23
N ALA A 7 -25.21 -20.07 6.64
CA ALA A 7 -26.47 -20.37 5.98
C ALA A 7 -26.62 -19.64 4.63
N ASP A 8 -26.11 -18.40 4.56
CA ASP A 8 -26.04 -17.61 3.33
C ASP A 8 -24.87 -16.63 3.37
N THR A 9 -23.73 -17.05 2.81
CA THR A 9 -22.48 -16.27 2.80
C THR A 9 -22.59 -15.02 1.94
N LYS A 10 -23.43 -15.03 0.90
CA LYS A 10 -23.62 -13.88 0.01
C LYS A 10 -24.43 -12.79 0.70
N ALA A 11 -25.54 -13.14 1.35
CA ALA A 11 -26.33 -12.20 2.12
C ALA A 11 -25.53 -11.62 3.30
N TYR A 12 -24.76 -12.48 3.99
CA TYR A 12 -23.86 -12.03 5.05
C TYR A 12 -22.79 -11.06 4.54
N GLY A 13 -22.18 -11.32 3.38
CA GLY A 13 -21.19 -10.43 2.78
C GLY A 13 -21.74 -9.03 2.46
N ALA A 14 -23.00 -8.92 2.06
CA ALA A 14 -23.66 -7.64 1.81
C ALA A 14 -24.09 -6.91 3.11
N LYS A 15 -24.39 -7.67 4.17
CA LYS A 15 -24.84 -7.14 5.47
C LYS A 15 -24.13 -7.86 6.63
N PRO A 16 -22.82 -7.64 6.82
CA PRO A 16 -22.05 -8.36 7.82
C PRO A 16 -22.51 -8.05 9.24
N VAL A 17 -22.69 -9.10 10.03
CA VAL A 17 -22.90 -9.02 11.48
C VAL A 17 -21.63 -9.44 12.20
N GLY A 18 -21.04 -8.54 12.98
CA GLY A 18 -19.82 -8.76 13.73
C GLY A 18 -19.96 -8.40 15.21
N ASN A 19 -18.92 -8.67 16.00
CA ASN A 19 -18.81 -8.35 17.41
C ASN A 19 -17.79 -7.22 17.68
N GLY A 20 -17.54 -6.38 16.67
CA GLY A 20 -16.63 -5.23 16.77
C GLY A 20 -17.25 -4.01 17.46
N PRO A 21 -16.47 -2.92 17.64
CA PRO A 21 -16.92 -1.68 18.28
C PRO A 21 -17.89 -0.87 17.43
N TYR A 22 -18.00 -1.18 16.14
CA TYR A 22 -18.98 -0.58 15.24
C TYR A 22 -19.77 -1.68 14.54
N ARG A 23 -20.98 -1.33 14.11
CA ARG A 23 -21.86 -2.16 13.28
C ARG A 23 -22.28 -1.40 12.02
N LEU A 24 -22.53 -2.15 10.94
CA LEU A 24 -22.98 -1.59 9.66
C LEU A 24 -24.42 -1.05 9.80
N VAL A 25 -24.61 0.21 9.41
CA VAL A 25 -25.94 0.82 9.25
C VAL A 25 -26.41 0.68 7.81
N SER A 26 -25.56 1.09 6.86
CA SER A 26 -25.89 1.02 5.43
C SER A 26 -24.62 0.95 4.58
N TRP A 27 -24.75 0.28 3.43
CA TRP A 27 -23.76 0.31 2.36
C TRP A 27 -24.44 0.75 1.07
N ASP A 28 -24.06 1.93 0.60
CA ASP A 28 -24.40 2.45 -0.73
C ASP A 28 -23.20 2.14 -1.64
N HIS A 29 -23.36 1.17 -2.55
CA HIS A 29 -22.26 0.67 -3.38
C HIS A 29 -21.63 1.80 -4.20
N ASP A 30 -20.29 1.78 -4.27
CA ASP A 30 -19.48 2.78 -4.98
C ASP A 30 -19.59 4.23 -4.45
N SER A 31 -20.26 4.43 -3.31
CA SER A 31 -20.57 5.74 -2.74
C SER A 31 -20.11 5.86 -1.29
N ARG A 32 -20.70 5.09 -0.36
CA ARG A 32 -20.37 5.19 1.08
C ARG A 32 -20.76 3.98 1.91
N ILE A 33 -20.05 3.79 3.02
CA ILE A 33 -20.36 2.84 4.08
C ILE A 33 -20.56 3.63 5.38
N VAL A 34 -21.71 3.44 6.02
CA VAL A 34 -22.06 4.12 7.28
C VAL A 34 -22.05 3.10 8.42
N LEU A 35 -21.28 3.39 9.45
CA LEU A 35 -21.18 2.61 10.67
C LEU A 35 -21.60 3.43 11.89
N GLU A 36 -22.19 2.76 12.87
CA GLU A 36 -22.50 3.33 14.18
C GLU A 36 -21.86 2.50 15.31
N PRO A 37 -21.65 3.08 16.50
CA PRO A 37 -21.16 2.36 17.66
C PRO A 37 -22.02 1.12 17.94
N ASN A 38 -21.37 0.00 18.20
CA ASN A 38 -22.05 -1.23 18.58
C ASN A 38 -22.25 -1.26 20.11
N PRO A 39 -23.47 -1.08 20.63
CA PRO A 39 -23.73 -1.09 22.07
C PRO A 39 -23.46 -2.45 22.74
N ALA A 40 -23.36 -3.53 21.97
CA ALA A 40 -23.04 -4.87 22.47
C ALA A 40 -21.52 -5.16 22.50
N TYR A 41 -20.67 -4.20 22.12
CA TYR A 41 -19.23 -4.40 22.13
C TYR A 41 -18.68 -4.48 23.56
N ALA A 42 -18.01 -5.59 23.88
CA ALA A 42 -17.41 -5.85 25.20
C ALA A 42 -15.89 -6.05 25.14
N GLY A 43 -15.23 -5.63 24.05
CA GLY A 43 -13.78 -5.75 23.92
C GLY A 43 -13.02 -4.53 24.44
N GLY A 44 -11.69 -4.57 24.35
CA GLY A 44 -10.82 -3.55 24.95
C GLY A 44 -10.67 -2.22 24.18
N ARG A 45 -11.36 -2.02 23.05
CA ARG A 45 -11.24 -0.77 22.26
C ARG A 45 -12.28 0.27 22.68
N THR A 46 -11.83 1.43 23.13
CA THR A 46 -12.75 2.54 23.48
C THR A 46 -13.27 3.22 22.20
N VAL A 47 -14.60 3.32 22.09
CA VAL A 47 -15.27 4.14 21.07
C VAL A 47 -15.32 5.58 21.55
N ALA A 48 -14.79 6.51 20.76
CA ALA A 48 -14.68 7.93 21.11
C ALA A 48 -15.41 8.87 20.14
N ASN A 49 -16.26 8.33 19.26
CA ASN A 49 -17.06 9.09 18.30
C ASN A 49 -18.45 8.44 18.12
N GLN A 50 -19.35 9.14 17.43
CA GLN A 50 -20.74 8.72 17.27
C GLN A 50 -20.99 7.83 16.03
N GLY A 51 -19.94 7.50 15.27
CA GLY A 51 -20.06 6.75 14.03
C GLY A 51 -18.92 7.04 13.08
N ILE A 52 -18.87 6.27 11.98
CA ILE A 52 -17.87 6.41 10.93
C ILE A 52 -18.61 6.37 9.59
N THR A 53 -18.37 7.37 8.74
CA THR A 53 -18.77 7.31 7.33
C THR A 53 -17.51 7.14 6.48
N PHE A 54 -17.36 5.98 5.87
CA PHE A 54 -16.37 5.80 4.81
C PHE A 54 -16.96 6.34 3.52
N LYS A 55 -16.39 7.41 2.97
CA LYS A 55 -16.73 7.92 1.65
C LYS A 55 -15.79 7.30 0.62
N LEU A 56 -16.37 6.69 -0.41
CA LEU A 56 -15.61 5.97 -1.44
C LEU A 56 -15.31 6.96 -2.58
N TYR A 57 -14.04 7.28 -2.74
CA TYR A 57 -13.56 8.18 -3.80
C TYR A 57 -12.91 7.39 -4.93
N THR A 58 -13.00 7.94 -6.14
CA THR A 58 -12.33 7.40 -7.34
C THR A 58 -11.05 8.17 -7.70
N SER A 59 -10.73 9.25 -6.99
CA SER A 59 -9.48 10.00 -7.18
C SER A 59 -8.94 10.53 -5.85
N TYR A 60 -7.60 10.52 -5.70
CA TYR A 60 -6.93 11.10 -4.54
C TYR A 60 -7.04 12.63 -4.50
N ASP A 61 -7.16 13.29 -5.64
CA ASP A 61 -7.33 14.75 -5.68
C ASP A 61 -8.68 15.16 -5.06
N SER A 62 -9.75 14.41 -5.32
CA SER A 62 -11.05 14.64 -4.68
C SER A 62 -10.98 14.44 -3.16
N VAL A 63 -10.27 13.40 -2.71
CA VAL A 63 -10.02 13.15 -1.27
C VAL A 63 -9.33 14.35 -0.63
N TYR A 64 -8.27 14.85 -1.26
CA TYR A 64 -7.47 15.93 -0.71
C TYR A 64 -8.20 17.27 -0.72
N ASN A 65 -8.95 17.57 -1.78
CA ASN A 65 -9.78 18.78 -1.82
C ASN A 65 -10.87 18.78 -0.74
N ASP A 66 -11.52 17.63 -0.51
CA ASP A 66 -12.53 17.53 0.55
C ASP A 66 -11.90 17.62 1.95
N LEU A 67 -10.67 17.12 2.13
CA LEU A 67 -9.91 17.33 3.37
C LEU A 67 -9.60 18.81 3.60
N LEU A 68 -9.15 19.53 2.56
CA LEU A 68 -8.84 20.97 2.66
C LEU A 68 -10.08 21.82 2.90
N ALA A 69 -11.24 21.38 2.40
CA ALA A 69 -12.53 22.04 2.59
C ALA A 69 -13.24 21.66 3.91
N ASP A 70 -12.57 20.87 4.78
CA ASP A 70 -13.14 20.31 6.02
C ASP A 70 -14.46 19.52 5.78
N VAL A 71 -14.60 18.92 4.60
CA VAL A 71 -15.66 17.97 4.23
C VAL A 71 -15.27 16.54 4.62
N LEU A 72 -13.97 16.23 4.63
CA LEU A 72 -13.41 14.96 5.05
C LEU A 72 -12.52 15.16 6.29
N ASP A 73 -12.77 14.38 7.35
CA ASP A 73 -12.01 14.53 8.61
C ASP A 73 -10.61 13.90 8.56
N ILE A 74 -10.49 12.73 7.91
CA ILE A 74 -9.27 11.90 7.93
C ILE A 74 -9.07 11.25 6.56
N THR A 75 -7.82 11.27 6.09
CA THR A 75 -7.34 10.48 4.96
C THR A 75 -5.95 9.91 5.26
N ASP A 76 -5.66 8.73 4.75
CA ASP A 76 -4.31 8.15 4.68
C ASP A 76 -3.63 8.40 3.33
N SER A 77 -4.34 9.05 2.40
CA SER A 77 -3.98 9.19 1.00
C SER A 77 -3.77 10.66 0.66
N ILE A 78 -2.51 11.06 0.52
CA ILE A 78 -2.09 12.37 0.01
C ILE A 78 -1.62 12.19 -1.44
N PRO A 79 -2.16 12.92 -2.43
CA PRO A 79 -1.70 12.81 -3.81
C PRO A 79 -0.22 13.23 -3.93
N ASP A 80 0.51 12.56 -4.82
CA ASP A 80 1.96 12.78 -5.00
C ASP A 80 2.30 14.26 -5.29
N ALA A 81 1.43 14.96 -6.03
CA ALA A 81 1.57 16.38 -6.36
C ALA A 81 1.57 17.31 -5.14
N PHE A 82 0.97 16.90 -4.02
CA PHE A 82 0.88 17.67 -2.78
C PHE A 82 1.89 17.24 -1.72
N LEU A 83 2.65 16.16 -1.92
CA LEU A 83 3.70 15.73 -0.98
C LEU A 83 4.73 16.83 -0.63
N PRO A 84 5.06 17.81 -1.51
CA PRO A 84 5.94 18.92 -1.14
C PRO A 84 5.31 19.89 -0.13
N THR A 85 3.99 20.08 -0.18
CA THR A 85 3.29 21.20 0.50
C THR A 85 2.30 20.74 1.57
N PHE A 86 1.95 19.45 1.65
CA PHE A 86 0.81 18.99 2.47
C PHE A 86 0.93 19.35 3.95
N ARG A 87 2.15 19.36 4.51
CA ARG A 87 2.35 19.70 5.93
C ARG A 87 2.01 21.16 6.23
N GLU A 88 2.37 22.06 5.31
CA GLU A 88 2.04 23.48 5.39
C GLU A 88 0.55 23.70 5.19
N GLN A 89 -0.02 23.11 4.13
CA GLN A 89 -1.44 23.23 3.80
C GLN A 89 -2.35 22.69 4.91
N LEU A 90 -1.94 21.62 5.59
CA LEU A 90 -2.69 21.02 6.70
C LEU A 90 -2.36 21.64 8.06
N GLN A 91 -1.47 22.63 8.14
CA GLN A 91 -1.26 23.47 9.32
C GLN A 91 -1.04 22.67 10.62
N GLY A 92 -0.18 21.65 10.57
CA GLY A 92 0.12 20.80 11.74
C GLY A 92 -0.88 19.67 11.99
N ARG A 93 -1.93 19.53 11.18
CA ARG A 93 -2.86 18.37 11.22
C ARG A 93 -2.33 17.13 10.49
N ALA A 94 -1.16 17.24 9.84
CA ALA A 94 -0.55 16.14 9.10
C ALA A 94 0.40 15.31 9.97
N VAL A 95 0.29 13.98 9.87
CA VAL A 95 1.24 13.03 10.48
C VAL A 95 1.95 12.27 9.37
N ASN A 96 3.28 12.30 9.36
CA ASN A 96 4.09 11.45 8.51
C ASN A 96 5.05 10.63 9.38
N LYS A 97 4.83 9.32 9.42
CA LYS A 97 5.61 8.37 10.21
C LYS A 97 5.87 7.12 9.38
N PRO A 98 6.99 6.40 9.61
CA PRO A 98 7.20 5.09 9.03
C PRO A 98 6.04 4.14 9.33
N ALA A 99 5.65 3.35 8.34
CA ALA A 99 4.60 2.34 8.44
C ALA A 99 5.10 1.00 7.89
N ALA A 100 4.49 -0.10 8.34
CA ALA A 100 4.77 -1.45 7.86
C ALA A 100 4.13 -1.66 6.48
N TYR A 101 4.66 -0.97 5.48
CA TYR A 101 4.17 -0.93 4.12
C TYR A 101 5.33 -1.10 3.13
N PHE A 102 5.09 -1.89 2.09
CA PHE A 102 6.03 -2.16 1.01
C PHE A 102 5.37 -1.89 -0.33
N GLN A 103 6.11 -1.29 -1.26
CA GLN A 103 5.70 -1.09 -2.64
C GLN A 103 6.72 -1.73 -3.57
N GLY A 104 6.27 -2.59 -4.47
CA GLY A 104 7.12 -3.31 -5.38
C GLY A 104 6.47 -3.54 -6.74
N LEU A 105 7.30 -3.90 -7.72
CA LEU A 105 6.85 -4.38 -9.01
C LEU A 105 6.69 -5.90 -8.96
N ALA A 106 5.49 -6.38 -9.24
CA ALA A 106 5.23 -7.80 -9.42
C ALA A 106 5.33 -8.17 -10.90
N ILE A 107 6.03 -9.26 -11.19
CA ILE A 107 6.15 -9.83 -12.54
C ILE A 107 5.59 -11.24 -12.48
N ASP A 108 4.66 -11.55 -13.39
CA ASP A 108 4.08 -12.88 -13.48
C ASP A 108 5.10 -13.87 -14.03
N VAL A 109 5.53 -14.80 -13.18
CA VAL A 109 6.55 -15.80 -13.49
C VAL A 109 6.02 -16.99 -14.28
N THR A 110 4.76 -16.96 -14.70
CA THR A 110 4.19 -17.97 -15.62
C THR A 110 4.39 -17.58 -17.09
N HIS A 111 4.64 -16.30 -17.37
CA HIS A 111 4.89 -15.81 -18.72
C HIS A 111 6.25 -16.26 -19.26
N GLU A 112 6.33 -16.38 -20.59
CA GLU A 112 7.58 -16.55 -21.31
C GLU A 112 8.59 -15.45 -20.91
N HIS A 113 9.87 -15.81 -20.89
CA HIS A 113 10.99 -14.97 -20.43
C HIS A 113 11.01 -14.63 -18.93
N TRP A 114 9.96 -14.91 -18.17
CA TRP A 114 9.85 -14.49 -16.76
C TRP A 114 9.81 -15.64 -15.76
N LYS A 115 10.07 -16.88 -16.19
CA LYS A 115 9.96 -18.09 -15.37
C LYS A 115 10.90 -18.07 -14.15
N MET A 116 10.69 -19.05 -13.26
CA MET A 116 11.54 -19.26 -12.08
C MET A 116 12.84 -20.02 -12.41
N ASP A 117 13.44 -19.69 -13.55
CA ASP A 117 14.69 -20.23 -14.06
C ASP A 117 15.78 -19.14 -14.12
N GLU A 118 16.92 -19.47 -14.72
CA GLU A 118 18.06 -18.54 -14.80
C GLU A 118 17.75 -17.30 -15.64
N GLU A 119 17.03 -17.47 -16.75
CA GLU A 119 16.63 -16.37 -17.62
C GLU A 119 15.75 -15.38 -16.86
N GLY A 120 14.62 -15.83 -16.30
CA GLY A 120 13.70 -14.95 -15.60
C GLY A 120 14.33 -14.31 -14.36
N ARG A 121 15.20 -15.02 -13.64
CA ARG A 121 15.98 -14.45 -12.53
C ARG A 121 16.89 -13.32 -13.01
N ALA A 122 17.63 -13.51 -14.10
CA ALA A 122 18.51 -12.50 -14.66
C ALA A 122 17.72 -11.25 -15.11
N ARG A 123 16.56 -11.41 -15.75
CA ARG A 123 15.71 -10.28 -16.15
C ARG A 123 15.13 -9.51 -14.97
N ARG A 124 14.64 -10.21 -13.94
CA ARG A 124 14.13 -9.54 -12.72
C ARG A 124 15.24 -8.81 -11.96
N ALA A 125 16.43 -9.41 -11.88
CA ALA A 125 17.60 -8.76 -11.28
C ALA A 125 18.02 -7.53 -12.09
N ALA A 126 18.02 -7.61 -13.43
CA ALA A 126 18.30 -6.48 -14.30
C ALA A 126 17.33 -5.31 -14.07
N ILE A 127 16.02 -5.59 -13.95
CA ILE A 127 15.02 -4.57 -13.61
C ILE A 127 15.31 -3.95 -12.24
N CYS A 128 15.60 -4.76 -11.22
CA CYS A 128 15.90 -4.24 -9.89
C CYS A 128 17.11 -3.29 -9.89
N ARG A 129 18.15 -3.61 -10.67
CA ARG A 129 19.36 -2.79 -10.86
C ARG A 129 19.11 -1.55 -11.73
N ALA A 130 18.12 -1.57 -12.61
CA ALA A 130 17.76 -0.43 -13.48
C ALA A 130 16.92 0.65 -12.77
N ILE A 131 16.43 0.40 -11.55
CA ILE A 131 15.56 1.32 -10.81
C ILE A 131 16.38 2.11 -9.78
N ASP A 132 16.46 3.42 -9.97
CA ASP A 132 17.02 4.34 -8.97
C ASP A 132 15.99 4.67 -7.89
N ARG A 133 15.95 3.82 -6.85
CA ARG A 133 15.05 3.98 -5.70
C ARG A 133 15.34 5.26 -4.91
N ASN A 134 16.58 5.71 -4.85
CA ASN A 134 16.95 6.93 -4.13
C ASN A 134 16.37 8.15 -4.84
N LEU A 135 16.60 8.25 -6.15
CA LEU A 135 16.07 9.33 -6.97
C LEU A 135 14.53 9.37 -6.94
N ILE A 136 13.86 8.21 -7.03
CA ILE A 136 12.41 8.13 -6.92
C ILE A 136 11.91 8.60 -5.54
N CYS A 137 12.51 8.10 -4.45
CA CYS A 137 12.09 8.50 -3.11
C CYS A 137 12.32 9.99 -2.85
N GLU A 138 13.39 10.57 -3.39
CA GLU A 138 13.71 11.98 -3.25
C GLU A 138 12.83 12.88 -4.12
N LYS A 139 12.76 12.61 -5.43
CA LYS A 139 12.16 13.55 -6.41
C LYS A 139 10.67 13.34 -6.61
N LEU A 140 10.19 12.10 -6.59
CA LEU A 140 8.77 11.80 -6.78
C LEU A 140 8.03 11.83 -5.44
N TYR A 141 8.63 11.25 -4.40
CA TYR A 141 7.97 11.11 -3.10
C TYR A 141 8.43 12.12 -2.05
N TYR A 142 9.33 13.06 -2.39
CA TYR A 142 9.76 14.15 -1.51
C TYR A 142 10.18 13.68 -0.10
N GLY A 143 10.88 12.54 -0.04
CA GLY A 143 11.37 11.93 1.21
C GLY A 143 10.29 11.26 2.08
N THR A 144 9.07 11.08 1.56
CA THR A 144 7.98 10.36 2.26
C THR A 144 8.00 8.84 2.04
N ARG A 145 9.04 8.34 1.37
CA ARG A 145 9.31 6.90 1.16
C ARG A 145 10.78 6.63 1.46
N THR A 146 11.07 5.39 1.84
CA THR A 146 12.42 4.91 2.11
C THR A 146 12.81 3.86 1.07
N PRO A 147 13.99 3.95 0.43
CA PRO A 147 14.48 2.92 -0.48
C PRO A 147 14.52 1.55 0.18
N ALA A 148 13.91 0.55 -0.46
CA ALA A 148 13.85 -0.81 0.06
C ALA A 148 15.26 -1.44 0.18
N LYS A 149 15.48 -2.16 1.28
CA LYS A 149 16.70 -2.96 1.54
C LYS A 149 16.41 -4.46 1.64
N ASP A 150 15.14 -4.83 1.70
CA ASP A 150 14.60 -6.18 1.73
C ASP A 150 13.15 -6.15 1.18
N PHE A 151 12.40 -7.23 1.43
CA PHE A 151 11.00 -7.38 1.00
C PHE A 151 9.98 -7.13 2.13
N THR A 152 10.39 -6.52 3.25
CA THR A 152 9.50 -6.12 4.35
C THR A 152 9.55 -4.60 4.55
N ALA A 153 9.63 -4.10 5.79
CA ALA A 153 9.73 -2.68 6.10
C ALA A 153 10.53 -2.45 7.39
N PRO A 154 11.23 -1.31 7.55
CA PRO A 154 12.03 -1.00 8.74
C PRO A 154 11.29 -1.02 10.09
N THR A 155 9.96 -0.93 10.06
CA THR A 155 9.11 -0.97 11.26
C THR A 155 8.71 -2.40 11.65
N VAL A 156 9.06 -3.41 10.87
CA VAL A 156 8.77 -4.82 11.15
C VAL A 156 9.84 -5.36 12.11
N GLU A 157 9.39 -6.08 13.14
CA GLU A 157 10.29 -6.73 14.09
C GLU A 157 11.27 -7.68 13.39
N GLY A 158 12.56 -7.59 13.72
CA GLY A 158 13.61 -8.41 13.11
C GLY A 158 14.16 -7.87 11.78
N TRP A 159 13.71 -6.70 11.32
CA TRP A 159 14.23 -6.08 10.11
C TRP A 159 15.72 -5.71 10.23
N THR A 160 16.47 -5.89 9.13
CA THR A 160 17.85 -5.42 8.97
C THR A 160 18.08 -4.89 7.55
N ALA A 161 18.92 -3.86 7.42
CA ALA A 161 19.40 -3.38 6.13
C ALA A 161 20.50 -4.27 5.55
N GLU A 162 21.05 -5.21 6.33
CA GLU A 162 22.19 -6.06 5.98
C GLU A 162 21.69 -7.48 5.63
N VAL A 163 20.95 -7.59 4.53
CA VAL A 163 20.49 -8.89 4.00
C VAL A 163 21.50 -9.36 2.94
N PRO A 164 22.12 -10.54 3.09
CA PRO A 164 23.00 -11.10 2.05
C PRO A 164 22.27 -11.18 0.71
N GLY A 165 22.87 -10.65 -0.37
CA GLY A 165 22.27 -10.62 -1.70
C GLY A 165 21.44 -9.36 -2.00
N ASN A 166 21.26 -8.44 -1.05
CA ASN A 166 20.46 -7.24 -1.26
C ASN A 166 21.12 -6.18 -2.15
N GLU A 167 22.37 -6.40 -2.58
CA GLU A 167 23.02 -5.59 -3.59
C GLU A 167 22.17 -5.52 -4.86
N VAL A 168 21.37 -6.56 -5.18
CA VAL A 168 20.43 -6.57 -6.31
C VAL A 168 19.44 -5.39 -6.30
N LEU A 169 19.17 -4.79 -5.13
CA LEU A 169 18.31 -3.62 -4.96
C LEU A 169 19.02 -2.28 -5.19
N THR A 170 20.34 -2.29 -5.37
CA THR A 170 21.15 -1.11 -5.61
C THR A 170 21.13 -0.74 -7.09
N TYR A 171 20.84 0.52 -7.39
CA TYR A 171 20.87 1.05 -8.75
C TYR A 171 22.26 0.89 -9.35
N ASP A 172 22.33 0.16 -10.47
CA ASP A 172 23.53 -0.08 -11.25
C ASP A 172 23.11 -0.36 -12.70
N PRO A 173 23.06 0.67 -13.56
CA PRO A 173 22.60 0.52 -14.93
C PRO A 173 23.54 -0.32 -15.81
N ASP A 174 24.83 -0.42 -15.47
CA ASP A 174 25.78 -1.26 -16.18
C ASP A 174 25.54 -2.74 -15.87
N GLU A 175 25.38 -3.08 -14.59
CA GLU A 175 25.04 -4.43 -14.17
C GLU A 175 23.64 -4.84 -14.68
N ALA A 176 22.68 -3.91 -14.71
CA ALA A 176 21.38 -4.13 -15.31
C ALA A 176 21.49 -4.57 -16.78
N ARG A 177 22.29 -3.86 -17.58
CA ARG A 177 22.55 -4.20 -18.99
C ARG A 177 23.24 -5.57 -19.12
N ARG A 178 24.21 -5.86 -18.26
CA ARG A 178 24.93 -7.14 -18.26
C ARG A 178 23.98 -8.32 -17.96
N LEU A 179 23.16 -8.20 -16.94
CA LEU A 179 22.17 -9.22 -16.55
C LEU A 179 21.10 -9.41 -17.63
N TRP A 180 20.65 -8.32 -18.25
CA TRP A 180 19.71 -8.42 -19.37
C TRP A 180 20.32 -9.16 -20.57
N ALA A 181 21.57 -8.82 -20.93
CA ALA A 181 22.29 -9.52 -22.01
C ALA A 181 22.52 -11.01 -21.71
N GLN A 182 22.77 -11.37 -20.44
CA GLN A 182 22.82 -12.78 -20.02
C GLN A 182 21.49 -13.49 -20.28
N ALA A 183 20.36 -12.85 -19.97
CA ALA A 183 19.04 -13.42 -20.26
C ALA A 183 18.81 -13.60 -21.77
N GLU A 184 19.15 -12.58 -22.58
CA GLU A 184 19.04 -12.66 -24.05
C GLU A 184 19.88 -13.78 -24.66
N ALA A 185 21.01 -14.14 -24.04
CA ALA A 185 21.85 -15.24 -24.48
C ALA A 185 21.23 -16.62 -24.18
N ILE A 186 20.36 -16.72 -23.16
CA ILE A 186 19.62 -17.94 -22.81
C ILE A 186 18.40 -18.08 -23.73
N SER A 187 17.60 -17.02 -23.82
CA SER A 187 16.45 -16.95 -24.70
C SER A 187 16.25 -15.51 -25.13
N LYS A 188 16.23 -15.28 -26.44
CA LYS A 188 16.04 -13.96 -27.03
C LYS A 188 14.57 -13.55 -26.90
N PHE A 189 14.31 -12.31 -26.48
CA PHE A 189 12.95 -11.76 -26.44
C PHE A 189 12.35 -11.53 -27.84
#